data_AF-A0A101XMD2-F1
#
_entry.id   AF-A0A101XMD2-F1
#
_cell.length_a   1.000
_cell.length_b   1.000
_cell.length_c   1.000
_cell.angle_alpha   90.00
_cell.angle_beta   90.00
_cell.angle_gamma   90.00
#
_symmetry.space_group_name_H-M   'P 1'
#
loop_
_entity.id
_entity.type
_entity.pdbx_description
1 polymer ?
#
loop_
_entity_poly.entity_id
_entity_poly.type
_entity_poly.pdbx_seq_one_letter_code
_entity_poly.pdbx_strand_id
1 'polypeptide(L)'
;MINWSLESEDAVLSTYVYRYSVLGKTIEVRAVLDKAINKFKLRFVSIKPSDENEVSLLTILTPHFRFTIDYIPSDKIVMIYPSPETELFDDLRSISTYIDSLIALIIEVLSYSSNPLLKSEINYELLSRGWILDLGESATSMFKVYDTKVGIMRVNVELEHHQLELGKVKVDILIRAITALNCIVNSLASKGFTESIIYDDLGIAHLIGEFPSLGILTLIADKIDGIINDVVKSCSQ
;
A
#
# COMPACT_ATOMS: atom_id res chain seq x y z
N MET A 1 5.65 -4.04 -10.12
CA MET A 1 4.79 -4.60 -11.19
C MET A 1 4.73 -6.09 -10.99
N ILE A 2 3.52 -6.64 -10.81
CA ILE A 2 3.30 -8.07 -10.57
C ILE A 2 3.74 -8.87 -11.80
N ASN A 3 4.52 -9.94 -11.57
CA ASN A 3 4.95 -10.86 -12.61
C ASN A 3 4.18 -12.18 -12.47
N TRP A 4 3.22 -12.40 -13.36
CA TRP A 4 2.37 -13.59 -13.36
C TRP A 4 3.08 -14.77 -14.03
N SER A 5 3.05 -15.94 -13.39
CA SER A 5 3.45 -17.20 -14.01
C SER A 5 2.23 -17.93 -14.54
N LEU A 6 2.26 -18.36 -15.79
CA LEU A 6 1.27 -19.30 -16.33
C LEU A 6 1.52 -20.68 -15.70
N GLU A 7 0.53 -21.21 -14.99
CA GLU A 7 0.63 -22.49 -14.30
C GLU A 7 -0.04 -23.62 -15.08
N SER A 8 -1.16 -23.33 -15.74
CA SER A 8 -1.84 -24.28 -16.62
C SER A 8 -2.55 -23.57 -17.77
N GLU A 9 -2.68 -24.26 -18.89
CA GLU A 9 -3.42 -23.77 -20.05
C GLU A 9 -4.08 -24.93 -20.79
N ASP A 10 -5.40 -24.84 -20.90
CA ASP A 10 -6.23 -25.77 -21.65
C ASP A 10 -7.04 -25.01 -22.73
N ALA A 11 -7.86 -25.74 -23.49
CA ALA A 11 -8.69 -25.17 -24.56
C ALA A 11 -9.67 -24.09 -24.07
N VAL A 12 -10.08 -24.15 -22.79
CA VAL A 12 -11.14 -23.29 -22.24
C VAL A 12 -10.58 -22.27 -21.23
N LEU A 13 -9.51 -22.60 -20.51
CA LEU A 13 -9.01 -21.80 -19.38
C LEU A 13 -7.49 -21.67 -19.42
N SER A 14 -6.97 -20.52 -19.01
CA SER A 14 -5.55 -20.32 -18.69
C SER A 14 -5.40 -19.83 -17.25
N THR A 15 -4.60 -20.50 -16.43
CA THR A 15 -4.42 -20.17 -15.01
C THR A 15 -3.11 -19.44 -14.78
N TYR A 16 -3.21 -18.28 -14.16
CA TYR A 16 -2.10 -17.41 -13.80
C TYR A 16 -1.94 -17.38 -12.28
N VAL A 17 -0.70 -17.47 -11.84
CA VAL A 17 -0.35 -17.45 -10.43
C VAL A 17 0.69 -16.38 -10.18
N TYR A 18 0.54 -15.67 -9.07
CA TYR A 18 1.54 -14.77 -8.53
C TYR A 18 1.83 -15.17 -7.08
N ARG A 19 3.10 -15.21 -6.71
CA ARG A 19 3.54 -15.53 -5.35
C ARG A 19 4.41 -14.40 -4.83
N TYR A 20 4.07 -13.89 -3.66
CA TYR A 20 4.80 -12.82 -2.99
C TYR A 20 5.20 -13.25 -1.59
N SER A 21 6.49 -13.17 -1.29
CA SER A 21 7.01 -13.53 0.03
C SER A 21 7.21 -12.30 0.89
N VAL A 22 6.62 -12.29 2.09
CA VAL A 22 6.73 -11.18 3.05
C VAL A 22 6.65 -11.70 4.48
N LEU A 23 7.53 -11.20 5.36
CA LEU A 23 7.60 -11.58 6.78
C LEU A 23 7.61 -13.11 7.00
N GLY A 24 8.33 -13.85 6.15
CA GLY A 24 8.42 -15.32 6.23
C GLY A 24 7.15 -16.07 5.75
N LYS A 25 6.15 -15.35 5.24
CA LYS A 25 4.91 -15.91 4.68
C LYS A 25 4.93 -15.82 3.15
N THR A 26 4.11 -16.65 2.51
CA THR A 26 3.84 -16.55 1.07
C THR A 26 2.38 -16.21 0.87
N ILE A 27 2.13 -15.10 0.17
CA ILE A 27 0.84 -14.73 -0.38
C ILE A 27 0.77 -15.33 -1.79
N GLU A 28 -0.22 -16.18 -2.05
CA GLU A 28 -0.49 -16.70 -3.39
C GLU A 28 -1.76 -16.06 -3.95
N VAL A 29 -1.66 -15.53 -5.16
CA VAL A 29 -2.78 -14.96 -5.90
C VAL A 29 -3.00 -15.79 -7.15
N ARG A 30 -4.26 -16.19 -7.38
CA ARG A 30 -4.62 -16.98 -8.56
C ARG A 30 -5.68 -16.25 -9.37
N ALA A 31 -5.41 -16.09 -10.67
CA ALA A 31 -6.34 -15.57 -11.65
C ALA A 31 -6.52 -16.58 -12.79
N VAL A 32 -7.68 -16.58 -13.45
CA VAL A 32 -7.99 -17.49 -14.55
C VAL A 32 -8.56 -16.71 -15.71
N LEU A 33 -7.99 -16.85 -16.90
CA LEU A 33 -8.61 -16.38 -18.14
C LEU A 33 -9.68 -17.38 -18.57
N ASP A 34 -10.93 -16.93 -18.61
CA ASP A 34 -12.01 -17.66 -19.28
C ASP A 34 -12.05 -17.26 -20.75
N LYS A 35 -11.63 -18.18 -21.62
CA LYS A 35 -11.51 -17.96 -23.07
C LYS A 35 -12.88 -17.86 -23.75
N ALA A 36 -13.95 -18.37 -23.14
CA ALA A 36 -15.30 -18.32 -23.73
C ALA A 36 -15.92 -16.93 -23.64
N ILE A 37 -15.69 -16.22 -22.52
CA ILE A 37 -16.17 -14.85 -22.31
C ILE A 37 -15.07 -13.80 -22.49
N ASN A 38 -13.84 -14.23 -22.73
CA ASN A 38 -12.65 -13.38 -22.87
C ASN A 38 -12.47 -12.40 -21.68
N LYS A 39 -12.55 -12.93 -20.47
CA LYS A 39 -12.39 -12.18 -19.22
C LYS A 39 -11.45 -12.91 -18.27
N PHE A 40 -10.69 -12.15 -17.50
CA PHE A 40 -9.92 -12.69 -16.40
C PHE A 40 -10.77 -12.70 -15.13
N LYS A 41 -10.79 -13.84 -14.44
CA LYS A 41 -11.44 -14.05 -13.16
C LYS A 41 -10.38 -14.15 -12.07
N LEU A 42 -10.35 -13.20 -11.12
CA LEU A 42 -9.60 -13.38 -9.89
C LEU A 42 -10.27 -14.52 -9.09
N ARG A 43 -9.52 -15.57 -8.76
CA ARG A 43 -10.07 -16.74 -8.07
C ARG A 43 -9.98 -16.56 -6.57
N PHE A 44 -8.76 -16.33 -6.08
CA PHE A 44 -8.51 -16.13 -4.67
C PHE A 44 -7.15 -15.47 -4.43
N VAL A 45 -7.02 -14.95 -3.21
CA VAL A 45 -5.75 -14.63 -2.57
C VAL A 45 -5.65 -15.50 -1.32
N SER A 46 -4.54 -16.20 -1.14
CA SER A 46 -4.34 -17.09 0.00
C SER A 46 -3.10 -16.69 0.80
N ILE A 47 -3.21 -16.89 2.11
CA ILE A 47 -2.12 -16.65 3.05
C ILE A 47 -2.22 -17.63 4.22
N LYS A 48 -1.07 -18.07 4.75
CA LYS A 48 -0.99 -18.86 5.97
C LYS A 48 -0.82 -17.95 7.19
N PRO A 49 -1.87 -17.73 8.00
CA PRO A 49 -1.72 -16.99 9.25
C PRO A 49 -0.86 -17.74 10.27
N SER A 50 -0.25 -17.01 11.19
CA SER A 50 0.48 -17.55 12.34
C SER A 50 -0.45 -18.03 13.45
N ASP A 51 -1.56 -17.31 13.66
CA ASP A 51 -2.53 -17.52 14.72
C ASP A 51 -3.94 -16.98 14.37
N GLU A 52 -4.89 -17.14 15.27
CA GLU A 52 -6.29 -16.68 15.10
C GLU A 52 -6.44 -15.15 15.17
N ASN A 53 -5.47 -14.43 15.77
CA ASN A 53 -5.51 -12.97 15.80
C ASN A 53 -5.24 -12.41 14.40
N GLU A 54 -4.28 -12.97 13.67
CA GLU A 54 -4.05 -12.60 12.27
C GLU A 54 -5.26 -12.91 11.39
N VAL A 55 -5.92 -14.05 11.59
CA VAL A 55 -7.18 -14.37 10.88
C VAL A 55 -8.20 -13.26 11.13
N SER A 56 -8.38 -12.86 12.39
CA SER A 56 -9.30 -11.81 12.80
C SER A 56 -8.96 -10.47 12.17
N LEU A 57 -7.68 -10.07 12.15
CA LEU A 57 -7.25 -8.81 11.55
C LEU A 57 -7.44 -8.79 10.02
N LEU A 58 -7.23 -9.93 9.34
CA LEU A 58 -7.49 -10.02 7.90
C LEU A 58 -8.97 -9.78 7.56
N THR A 59 -9.91 -10.05 8.47
CA THR A 59 -11.34 -9.80 8.24
C THR A 59 -11.69 -8.33 8.05
N ILE A 60 -10.86 -7.40 8.54
CA ILE A 60 -11.01 -5.94 8.33
C ILE A 60 -11.03 -5.60 6.83
N LEU A 61 -10.35 -6.39 6.00
CA LEU A 61 -10.26 -6.16 4.55
C LEU A 61 -11.54 -6.56 3.79
N THR A 62 -12.43 -7.37 4.39
CA THR A 62 -13.58 -7.96 3.69
C THR A 62 -14.61 -6.96 3.16
N PRO A 63 -15.07 -5.95 3.93
CA PRO A 63 -16.25 -5.17 3.53
C PRO A 63 -15.96 -4.25 2.32
N HIS A 64 -14.72 -3.80 2.16
CA HIS A 64 -14.36 -2.74 1.21
C HIS A 64 -13.97 -3.26 -0.17
N PHE A 65 -13.29 -4.40 -0.21
CA PHE A 65 -12.96 -5.03 -1.48
C PHE A 65 -14.11 -5.88 -2.04
N ARG A 66 -15.24 -5.94 -1.32
CA ARG A 66 -16.30 -6.94 -1.54
C ARG A 66 -15.68 -8.34 -1.57
N PHE A 67 -14.88 -8.65 -0.55
CA PHE A 67 -14.27 -9.97 -0.40
C PHE A 67 -15.01 -10.78 0.64
N THR A 68 -15.08 -12.09 0.44
CA THR A 68 -15.34 -13.03 1.51
C THR A 68 -14.03 -13.63 1.98
N ILE A 69 -13.94 -13.89 3.28
CA ILE A 69 -12.82 -14.63 3.86
C ILE A 69 -13.33 -15.96 4.38
N ASP A 70 -12.60 -17.00 4.03
CA ASP A 70 -12.77 -18.34 4.56
C ASP A 70 -11.48 -18.79 5.24
N TYR A 71 -11.60 -19.40 6.42
CA TYR A 71 -10.47 -19.96 7.15
C TYR A 71 -10.59 -21.47 7.13
N ILE A 72 -9.65 -22.12 6.45
CA ILE A 72 -9.57 -23.57 6.32
C ILE A 72 -8.74 -24.12 7.50
N PRO A 73 -9.36 -24.65 8.58
CA PRO A 73 -8.64 -24.95 9.82
C PRO A 73 -7.68 -26.13 9.67
N SER A 74 -7.97 -27.06 8.76
CA SER A 74 -7.13 -28.23 8.46
C SER A 74 -5.76 -27.83 7.93
N ASP A 75 -5.74 -26.84 7.03
CA ASP A 75 -4.53 -26.42 6.32
C ASP A 75 -3.91 -25.14 6.89
N LYS A 76 -4.61 -24.51 7.86
CA LYS A 76 -4.29 -23.22 8.44
C LYS A 76 -4.03 -22.18 7.34
N ILE A 77 -4.99 -22.07 6.42
CA ILE A 77 -4.94 -21.13 5.30
C ILE A 77 -6.17 -20.23 5.38
N VAL A 78 -5.94 -18.93 5.24
CA VAL A 78 -6.98 -17.96 4.95
C VAL A 78 -7.07 -17.80 3.44
N MET A 79 -8.29 -17.92 2.93
CA MET A 79 -8.64 -17.69 1.53
C MET A 79 -9.51 -16.45 1.45
N ILE A 80 -9.11 -15.50 0.61
CA ILE A 80 -9.83 -14.26 0.32
C ILE A 80 -10.39 -14.37 -1.10
N TYR A 81 -11.70 -14.30 -1.26
CA TYR A 81 -12.38 -14.46 -2.54
C TYR A 81 -13.07 -13.16 -2.99
N PRO A 82 -12.86 -12.68 -4.24
CA PRO A 82 -13.69 -11.63 -4.84
C PRO A 82 -15.15 -12.00 -4.81
N SER A 83 -16.00 -11.01 -4.50
CA SER A 83 -17.43 -11.13 -4.76
C SER A 83 -17.67 -11.35 -6.24
N PRO A 84 -18.79 -12.00 -6.62
CA PRO A 84 -19.16 -12.17 -8.03
C PRO A 84 -19.24 -10.85 -8.83
N GLU A 85 -19.43 -9.72 -8.16
CA GLU A 85 -19.51 -8.39 -8.78
C GLU A 85 -18.13 -7.79 -9.11
N THR A 86 -17.07 -8.25 -8.45
CA THR A 86 -15.70 -7.71 -8.56
C THR A 86 -14.68 -8.73 -9.04
N GLU A 87 -15.12 -9.94 -9.41
CA GLU A 87 -14.21 -11.03 -9.80
C GLU A 87 -13.72 -10.94 -11.26
N LEU A 88 -14.43 -10.22 -12.15
CA LEU A 88 -14.15 -10.17 -13.59
C LEU A 88 -13.41 -8.90 -14.01
N PHE A 89 -12.36 -9.09 -14.81
CA PHE A 89 -11.47 -8.05 -15.29
C PHE A 89 -11.20 -8.19 -16.80
N ASP A 90 -10.91 -7.07 -17.45
CA ASP A 90 -10.56 -7.04 -18.88
C ASP A 90 -9.15 -7.60 -19.15
N ASP A 91 -8.22 -7.39 -18.23
CA ASP A 91 -6.83 -7.82 -18.38
C ASP A 91 -6.13 -8.10 -17.04
N LEU A 92 -4.96 -8.76 -17.11
CA LEU A 92 -4.12 -9.05 -15.94
C LEU A 92 -3.56 -7.79 -15.28
N ARG A 93 -3.42 -6.67 -16.01
CA ARG A 93 -2.88 -5.43 -15.44
C ARG A 93 -3.88 -4.83 -14.44
N SER A 94 -5.16 -4.87 -14.77
CA SER A 94 -6.26 -4.43 -13.92
C SER A 94 -6.33 -5.26 -12.63
N ILE A 95 -6.19 -6.58 -12.75
CA ILE A 95 -6.04 -7.47 -11.58
C ILE A 95 -4.79 -7.07 -10.78
N SER A 96 -3.68 -6.80 -11.46
CA SER A 96 -2.42 -6.49 -10.78
C SER A 96 -2.53 -5.23 -9.92
N THR A 97 -3.12 -4.15 -10.44
CA THR A 97 -3.33 -2.91 -9.69
C THR A 97 -4.22 -3.12 -8.45
N TYR A 98 -5.26 -3.93 -8.60
CA TYR A 98 -6.17 -4.26 -7.51
C TYR A 98 -5.48 -5.10 -6.43
N ILE A 99 -4.69 -6.10 -6.84
CA ILE A 99 -3.92 -6.98 -5.95
C ILE A 99 -2.77 -6.25 -5.26
N ASP A 100 -2.08 -5.33 -5.95
CA ASP A 100 -1.02 -4.50 -5.33
C ASP A 100 -1.60 -3.71 -4.13
N SER A 101 -2.82 -3.18 -4.27
CA SER A 101 -3.51 -2.46 -3.20
C SER A 101 -3.88 -3.37 -2.02
N LEU A 102 -4.40 -4.56 -2.31
CA LEU A 102 -4.73 -5.55 -1.28
C LEU A 102 -3.47 -6.04 -0.54
N ILE A 103 -2.39 -6.34 -1.27
CA ILE A 103 -1.13 -6.81 -0.69
C ILE A 103 -0.56 -5.75 0.24
N ALA A 104 -0.59 -4.47 -0.13
CA ALA A 104 -0.14 -3.39 0.76
C ALA A 104 -0.88 -3.42 2.12
N LEU A 105 -2.19 -3.63 2.11
CA LEU A 105 -3.00 -3.72 3.33
C LEU A 105 -2.75 -5.01 4.11
N ILE A 106 -2.57 -6.14 3.42
CA ILE A 106 -2.17 -7.40 4.07
C ILE A 106 -0.82 -7.20 4.78
N ILE A 107 0.14 -6.52 4.16
CA ILE A 107 1.44 -6.23 4.79
C ILE A 107 1.24 -5.37 6.04
N GLU A 108 0.37 -4.36 6.01
CA GLU A 108 0.04 -3.57 7.20
C GLU A 108 -0.52 -4.45 8.32
N VAL A 109 -1.50 -5.32 8.02
CA VAL A 109 -2.07 -6.27 8.99
C VAL A 109 -1.00 -7.16 9.61
N LEU A 110 -0.16 -7.80 8.77
CA LEU A 110 0.85 -8.75 9.25
C LEU A 110 1.92 -8.05 10.09
N SER A 111 2.33 -6.85 9.69
CA SER A 111 3.32 -6.07 10.39
C SER A 111 2.79 -5.64 11.76
N TYR A 112 1.54 -5.20 11.81
CA TYR A 112 0.87 -4.86 13.07
C TYR A 112 0.69 -6.06 13.98
N SER A 113 0.25 -7.20 13.45
CA SER A 113 0.11 -8.42 14.24
C SER A 113 1.43 -8.90 14.84
N SER A 114 2.54 -8.68 14.13
CA SER A 114 3.87 -9.08 14.59
C SER A 114 4.42 -8.16 15.68
N ASN A 115 4.03 -6.88 15.69
CA ASN A 115 4.48 -5.89 16.67
C ASN A 115 3.39 -4.84 16.94
N PRO A 116 2.35 -5.18 17.73
CA PRO A 116 1.30 -4.24 18.07
C PRO A 116 1.84 -3.21 19.06
N LEU A 117 1.92 -1.95 18.63
CA LEU A 117 2.40 -0.85 19.48
C LEU A 117 1.24 -0.17 20.21
N LEU A 118 1.45 0.15 21.48
CA LEU A 118 0.57 1.04 22.24
C LEU A 118 0.68 2.47 21.71
N LYS A 119 -0.38 3.28 21.86
CA LYS A 119 -0.39 4.69 21.43
C LYS A 119 0.80 5.49 21.96
N SER A 120 1.20 5.26 23.21
CA SER A 120 2.37 5.91 23.83
C SER A 120 3.69 5.53 23.17
N GLU A 121 3.83 4.29 22.72
CA GLU A 121 5.03 3.78 22.04
C GLU A 121 5.12 4.33 20.62
N ILE A 122 3.97 4.44 19.92
CA ILE A 122 3.87 5.07 18.59
C ILE A 122 4.40 6.50 18.63
N ASN A 123 3.97 7.32 19.59
CA ASN A 123 4.43 8.70 19.71
C ASN A 123 5.95 8.77 19.91
N TYR A 124 6.49 7.95 20.82
CA TYR A 124 7.92 7.92 21.09
C TYR A 124 8.72 7.48 19.87
N GLU A 125 8.29 6.42 19.19
CA GLU A 125 8.93 5.89 18.00
C GLU A 125 8.93 6.90 16.84
N LEU A 126 7.79 7.53 16.56
CA LEU A 126 7.67 8.52 15.49
C LEU A 126 8.49 9.78 15.79
N LEU A 127 8.44 10.29 17.01
CA LEU A 127 9.26 11.44 17.43
C LEU A 127 10.76 11.14 17.29
N SER A 128 11.20 9.93 17.66
CA SER A 128 12.61 9.52 17.50
C SER A 128 13.07 9.50 16.04
N ARG A 129 12.13 9.35 15.09
CA ARG A 129 12.36 9.40 13.63
C ARG A 129 12.13 10.79 13.05
N GLY A 130 11.86 11.81 13.87
CA GLY A 130 11.60 13.19 13.44
C GLY A 130 10.19 13.44 12.89
N TRP A 131 9.26 12.49 13.08
CA TRP A 131 7.84 12.69 12.79
C TRP A 131 7.15 13.33 13.98
N ILE A 132 6.39 14.39 13.72
CA ILE A 132 5.57 15.07 14.73
C ILE A 132 4.13 14.65 14.51
N LEU A 133 3.50 14.15 15.56
CA LEU A 133 2.13 13.66 15.54
C LEU A 133 1.15 14.72 16.05
N ASP A 134 0.04 14.89 15.35
CA ASP A 134 -1.12 15.62 15.81
C ASP A 134 -2.30 14.65 15.95
N LEU A 135 -2.64 14.34 17.20
CA LEU A 135 -3.77 13.48 17.57
C LEU A 135 -5.00 14.34 17.85
N GLY A 136 -5.42 15.13 16.86
CA GLY A 136 -6.65 15.89 16.94
C GLY A 136 -7.87 14.98 17.13
N GLU A 137 -8.92 15.50 17.77
CA GLU A 137 -10.16 14.74 17.99
C GLU A 137 -10.89 14.38 16.69
N SER A 138 -10.68 15.16 15.61
CA SER A 138 -11.36 14.99 14.32
C SER A 138 -10.54 14.29 13.24
N ALA A 139 -9.21 14.42 13.26
CA ALA A 139 -8.32 13.83 12.26
C ALA A 139 -6.95 13.56 12.89
N THR A 140 -6.42 12.37 12.62
CA THR A 140 -5.04 12.04 13.00
C THR A 140 -4.12 12.44 11.85
N SER A 141 -3.12 13.27 12.15
CA SER A 141 -2.13 13.69 11.16
C SER A 141 -0.71 13.60 11.72
N MET A 142 0.26 13.57 10.81
CA MET A 142 1.67 13.66 11.16
C MET A 142 2.44 14.40 10.10
N PHE A 143 3.54 15.04 10.48
CA PHE A 143 4.40 15.72 9.53
C PHE A 143 5.87 15.56 9.86
N LYS A 144 6.69 15.74 8.83
CA LYS A 144 8.15 15.72 8.92
C LYS A 144 8.75 16.66 7.89
N VAL A 145 9.88 17.27 8.25
CA VAL A 145 10.68 18.09 7.34
C VAL A 145 11.99 17.36 7.05
N TYR A 146 12.24 17.12 5.78
CA TYR A 146 13.47 16.53 5.28
C TYR A 146 14.35 17.65 4.74
N ASP A 147 15.47 17.89 5.42
CA ASP A 147 16.54 18.74 4.90
C ASP A 147 17.59 17.84 4.23
N THR A 148 17.67 17.91 2.91
CA THR A 148 18.44 16.95 2.09
C THR A 148 19.38 17.68 1.14
N LYS A 149 20.34 16.95 0.58
CA LYS A 149 21.30 17.52 -0.40
C LYS A 149 20.64 18.04 -1.68
N VAL A 150 19.45 17.55 -2.02
CA VAL A 150 18.73 17.92 -3.24
C VAL A 150 17.67 19.00 -3.01
N GLY A 151 17.40 19.35 -1.75
CA GLY A 151 16.39 20.33 -1.37
C GLY A 151 15.72 20.03 -0.03
N ILE A 152 14.78 20.90 0.34
CA ILE A 152 13.96 20.75 1.53
C ILE A 152 12.58 20.23 1.12
N MET A 153 12.09 19.20 1.80
CA MET A 153 10.76 18.64 1.59
C MET A 153 10.00 18.63 2.92
N ARG A 154 8.86 19.31 2.97
CA ARG A 154 7.90 19.17 4.06
C ARG A 154 6.84 18.17 3.62
N VAL A 155 6.68 17.11 4.39
CA VAL A 155 5.69 16.07 4.17
C VAL A 155 4.67 16.15 5.29
N ASN A 156 3.39 16.28 4.93
CA ASN A 156 2.27 16.12 5.85
C ASN A 156 1.46 14.90 5.44
N VAL A 157 0.95 14.19 6.43
CA VAL A 157 0.21 12.94 6.27
C VAL A 157 -1.06 13.07 7.10
N GLU A 158 -2.20 12.78 6.50
CA GLU A 158 -3.52 12.85 7.14
C GLU A 158 -4.27 11.53 6.92
N LEU A 159 -4.83 10.99 8.00
CA LEU A 159 -5.66 9.80 7.94
C LEU A 159 -7.13 10.17 7.76
N GLU A 160 -7.81 9.51 6.82
CA GLU A 160 -9.26 9.63 6.65
C GLU A 160 -10.05 9.05 7.84
N HIS A 161 -9.53 7.99 8.44
CA HIS A 161 -10.17 7.23 9.52
C HIS A 161 -9.18 6.93 10.65
N HIS A 162 -9.67 6.38 11.76
CA HIS A 162 -8.82 5.99 12.87
C HIS A 162 -7.96 4.76 12.52
N GLN A 163 -6.96 4.46 13.34
CA GLN A 163 -6.12 3.27 13.14
C GLN A 163 -6.97 1.99 13.16
N LEU A 164 -6.61 1.04 12.30
CA LEU A 164 -7.29 -0.23 12.05
C LEU A 164 -8.67 -0.09 11.39
N GLU A 165 -9.02 1.10 10.93
CA GLU A 165 -10.14 1.32 10.02
C GLU A 165 -9.57 1.52 8.61
N LEU A 166 -10.12 0.80 7.64
CA LEU A 166 -9.67 0.96 6.26
C LEU A 166 -10.14 2.30 5.71
N GLY A 167 -9.19 3.15 5.33
CA GLY A 167 -9.45 4.40 4.64
C GLY A 167 -8.31 4.76 3.70
N LYS A 168 -8.25 6.03 3.35
CA LYS A 168 -7.10 6.59 2.65
C LYS A 168 -6.17 7.31 3.62
N VAL A 169 -4.88 7.23 3.32
CA VAL A 169 -3.90 8.19 3.81
C VAL A 169 -3.60 9.19 2.71
N LYS A 170 -3.81 10.46 3.02
CA LYS A 170 -3.46 11.57 2.15
C LYS A 170 -2.06 12.07 2.54
N VAL A 171 -1.21 12.27 1.54
CA VAL A 171 0.18 12.72 1.73
C VAL A 171 0.41 13.96 0.88
N ASP A 172 0.61 15.09 1.54
CA ASP A 172 0.92 16.38 0.92
C ASP A 172 2.42 16.66 1.05
N ILE A 173 3.11 16.84 -0.06
CA ILE A 173 4.55 17.10 -0.11
C ILE A 173 4.79 18.49 -0.71
N LEU A 174 5.33 19.40 0.10
CA LEU A 174 5.83 20.70 -0.34
C LEU A 174 7.35 20.64 -0.48
N ILE A 175 7.86 21.02 -1.64
CA ILE A 175 9.25 20.84 -2.05
C ILE A 175 9.86 22.18 -2.38
N ARG A 176 11.08 22.40 -1.91
CA ARG A 176 11.95 23.51 -2.30
C ARG A 176 13.28 22.94 -2.79
N ALA A 177 13.51 22.98 -4.09
CA ALA A 177 14.75 22.52 -4.73
C ALA A 177 15.07 23.42 -5.92
N ILE A 178 16.31 23.91 -6.02
CA ILE A 178 16.71 24.83 -7.11
C ILE A 178 17.10 24.05 -8.37
N THR A 179 17.93 23.02 -8.23
CA THR A 179 18.51 22.29 -9.37
C THR A 179 17.83 20.95 -9.62
N ALA A 180 17.33 20.29 -8.58
CA ALA A 180 16.82 18.92 -8.64
C ALA A 180 15.29 18.82 -8.73
N LEU A 181 14.55 19.95 -8.83
CA LEU A 181 13.09 19.97 -8.73
C LEU A 181 12.43 19.00 -9.71
N ASN A 182 12.79 19.07 -10.99
CA ASN A 182 12.21 18.23 -12.03
C ASN A 182 12.48 16.73 -11.79
N CYS A 183 13.67 16.38 -11.30
CA CYS A 183 13.95 14.99 -10.94
C CYS A 183 13.06 14.53 -9.79
N ILE A 184 12.95 15.34 -8.74
CA ILE A 184 12.15 15.02 -7.55
C ILE A 184 10.68 14.85 -7.92
N VAL A 185 10.12 15.80 -8.67
CA VAL A 185 8.72 15.79 -9.13
C VAL A 185 8.44 14.53 -9.95
N ASN A 186 9.26 14.24 -10.98
CA ASN A 186 9.07 13.07 -11.83
C ASN A 186 9.20 11.75 -11.04
N SER A 187 10.17 11.67 -10.12
CA SER A 187 10.37 10.50 -9.26
C SER A 187 9.19 10.27 -8.32
N LEU A 188 8.62 11.34 -7.73
CA LEU A 188 7.41 11.24 -6.90
C LEU A 188 6.17 10.92 -7.74
N ALA A 189 6.02 11.51 -8.93
CA ALA A 189 4.92 11.20 -9.84
C ALA A 189 4.88 9.71 -10.20
N SER A 190 6.05 9.11 -10.46
CA SER A 190 6.17 7.67 -10.71
C SER A 190 5.75 6.79 -9.51
N LYS A 191 5.71 7.36 -8.31
CA LYS A 191 5.29 6.71 -7.05
C LYS A 191 3.83 7.02 -6.68
N GLY A 192 3.06 7.62 -7.59
CA GLY A 192 1.62 7.85 -7.42
C GLY A 192 1.24 9.21 -6.85
N PHE A 193 2.18 10.16 -6.79
CA PHE A 193 1.87 11.54 -6.43
C PHE A 193 1.40 12.32 -7.65
N THR A 194 0.41 13.20 -7.47
CA THR A 194 -0.08 14.10 -8.52
C THR A 194 0.42 15.50 -8.25
N GLU A 195 0.89 16.17 -9.30
CA GLU A 195 1.31 17.57 -9.25
C GLU A 195 0.11 18.46 -9.00
N SER A 196 0.16 19.24 -7.92
CA SER A 196 -0.88 20.22 -7.59
C SER A 196 -0.44 21.63 -7.97
N ILE A 197 0.83 21.98 -7.71
CA ILE A 197 1.41 23.29 -8.02
C ILE A 197 2.89 23.09 -8.38
N ILE A 198 3.35 23.75 -9.44
CA ILE A 198 4.77 23.82 -9.79
C ILE A 198 5.13 25.27 -10.13
N TYR A 199 6.15 25.79 -9.45
CA TYR A 199 6.79 27.07 -9.75
C TYR A 199 8.27 26.81 -10.02
N ASP A 200 8.60 26.44 -11.26
CA ASP A 200 9.96 26.08 -11.68
C ASP A 200 10.97 27.21 -11.43
N ASP A 201 10.60 28.45 -11.77
CA ASP A 201 11.43 29.64 -11.56
C ASP A 201 11.75 29.88 -10.08
N LEU A 202 10.82 29.50 -9.21
CA LEU A 202 10.97 29.60 -7.77
C LEU A 202 11.48 28.30 -7.17
N GLY A 203 11.77 27.26 -7.95
CA GLY A 203 12.19 25.93 -7.48
C GLY A 203 11.26 25.34 -6.40
N ILE A 204 9.94 25.50 -6.55
CA ILE A 204 8.93 25.02 -5.60
C ILE A 204 7.95 24.09 -6.30
N ALA A 205 7.61 22.97 -5.65
CA ALA A 205 6.51 22.10 -6.10
C ALA A 205 5.65 21.65 -4.91
N HIS A 206 4.38 21.40 -5.19
CA HIS A 206 3.43 20.78 -4.28
C HIS A 206 2.82 19.56 -4.96
N LEU A 207 2.93 18.40 -4.32
CA LEU A 207 2.37 17.16 -4.83
C LEU A 207 1.51 16.49 -3.76
N ILE A 208 0.46 15.81 -4.21
CA ILE A 208 -0.50 15.12 -3.35
C ILE A 208 -0.57 13.65 -3.76
N GLY A 209 -0.45 12.74 -2.81
CA GLY A 209 -0.65 11.31 -3.00
C GLY A 209 -1.78 10.80 -2.10
N GLU A 210 -2.59 9.87 -2.61
CA GLU A 210 -3.58 9.15 -1.82
C GLU A 210 -3.30 7.64 -1.92
N PHE A 211 -3.19 6.98 -0.77
CA PHE A 211 -2.93 5.54 -0.71
C PHE A 211 -3.94 4.85 0.19
N PRO A 212 -4.40 3.63 -0.14
CA PRO A 212 -5.16 2.82 0.80
C PRO A 212 -4.28 2.47 2.00
N SER A 213 -4.84 2.54 3.21
CA SER A 213 -4.14 2.19 4.44
C SER A 213 -5.11 1.82 5.57
N LEU A 214 -4.63 1.05 6.55
CA LEU A 214 -5.30 0.81 7.83
C LEU A 214 -4.92 1.87 8.88
N GLY A 215 -4.25 2.95 8.49
CA GLY A 215 -3.93 4.05 9.39
C GLY A 215 -2.80 3.74 10.39
N ILE A 216 -2.00 2.70 10.15
CA ILE A 216 -0.94 2.28 11.07
C ILE A 216 0.26 3.23 10.92
N LEU A 217 0.31 4.25 11.78
CA LEU A 217 1.17 5.42 11.62
C LEU A 217 2.66 5.10 11.46
N THR A 218 3.20 4.11 12.20
CA THR A 218 4.62 3.72 12.08
C THR A 218 4.93 3.11 10.72
N LEU A 219 4.04 2.30 10.17
CA LEU A 219 4.20 1.70 8.84
C LEU A 219 4.05 2.73 7.73
N ILE A 220 3.12 3.67 7.91
CA ILE A 220 2.97 4.81 7.00
C ILE A 220 4.25 5.65 7.02
N ALA A 221 4.77 5.98 8.20
CA ALA A 221 6.02 6.73 8.34
C ALA A 221 7.19 6.03 7.64
N ASP A 222 7.34 4.72 7.82
CA ASP A 222 8.40 3.92 7.17
C ASP A 222 8.24 3.88 5.65
N LYS A 223 7.01 3.73 5.14
CA LYS A 223 6.72 3.78 3.71
C LYS A 223 7.12 5.13 3.12
N ILE A 224 6.73 6.23 3.77
CA ILE A 224 7.02 7.58 3.29
C ILE A 224 8.51 7.91 3.41
N ASP A 225 9.16 7.56 4.52
CA ASP A 225 10.60 7.68 4.68
C ASP A 225 11.36 6.92 3.58
N GLY A 226 10.93 5.70 3.25
CA GLY A 226 11.46 4.92 2.14
C GLY A 226 11.31 5.63 0.78
N ILE A 227 10.11 6.12 0.48
CA ILE A 227 9.82 6.88 -0.74
C ILE A 227 10.73 8.10 -0.88
N ILE A 228 10.83 8.92 0.16
CA ILE A 228 11.63 10.16 0.14
C ILE A 228 13.12 9.81 0.01
N ASN A 229 13.61 8.82 0.75
CA ASN A 229 15.00 8.39 0.66
C ASN A 229 15.39 7.88 -0.72
N ASP A 230 14.51 7.11 -1.39
CA ASP A 230 14.72 6.67 -2.77
C ASP A 230 14.81 7.85 -3.73
N VAL A 231 13.89 8.81 -3.61
CA VAL A 231 13.87 10.02 -4.44
C VAL A 231 15.16 10.82 -4.27
N VAL A 232 15.57 11.08 -3.02
CA VAL A 232 16.82 11.78 -2.71
C VAL A 232 18.00 11.06 -3.33
N LYS A 233 18.11 9.73 -3.16
CA LYS A 233 19.20 8.94 -3.74
C LYS A 233 19.23 9.04 -5.27
N SER A 234 18.06 8.97 -5.92
CA SER A 234 17.95 9.05 -7.38
C SER A 234 18.30 10.42 -7.95
N CYS A 235 18.00 11.50 -7.21
CA CYS A 235 18.17 12.88 -7.68
C CYS A 235 19.41 13.59 -7.13
N SER A 236 20.23 12.89 -6.32
CA SER A 236 21.50 13.41 -5.81
C SER A 236 22.69 13.15 -6.76
N GLN A 237 22.44 12.59 -7.94
CA GLN A 237 23.45 12.30 -8.96
C GLN A 237 23.80 13.53 -9.79
#